data_AF-A0A7X7AR87-F1
#
_entry.id   AF-A0A7X7AR87-F1
#
_cell.length_a   1.000
_cell.length_b   1.000
_cell.length_c   1.000
_cell.angle_alpha   90.00
_cell.angle_beta   90.00
_cell.angle_gamma   90.00
#
_symmetry.space_group_name_H-M   'P 1'
#
loop_
_entity.id
_entity.type
_entity.pdbx_description
1 polymer ?
#
loop_
_entity_poly.entity_id
_entity_poly.type
_entity_poly.pdbx_seq_one_letter_code
_entity_poly.pdbx_strand_id
1 'polypeptide(L)'
;DFVDLREEVTSGIIQVAGDHDHDHDHDDDHGPVDEHIWTSPVNAIAMSAAIKNKLVEIDGAGKEVYEENFNQLQAGLNEVHESFVSVVAAGARDYIVVADRFPLIYFTSEYGLNYYGAYEACAAQSEPTPKTVTSLIDLVRENNVPYIFTIEFSNERLANQIAAESGAEKLLFHTVHNLTQTEIDRGASYIGLMQQNAENLEKALADE
;
A
#
# COMPACT_ATOMS: atom_id res chain seq x y z
N ASP A 1 21.33 -14.15 8.12
CA ASP A 1 19.94 -14.62 7.97
C ASP A 1 19.05 -13.44 7.67
N PHE A 2 18.90 -13.15 6.38
CA PHE A 2 17.88 -12.24 5.89
C PHE A 2 16.63 -13.06 5.57
N VAL A 3 15.45 -12.48 5.81
CA VAL A 3 14.18 -13.08 5.40
C VAL A 3 14.05 -12.89 3.91
N ASP A 4 13.77 -13.96 3.18
CA ASP A 4 13.44 -13.89 1.76
C ASP A 4 12.03 -13.27 1.63
N LEU A 5 11.99 -11.94 1.58
CA LEU A 5 10.79 -11.17 1.28
C LEU A 5 10.67 -11.08 -0.22
N ARG A 6 9.45 -10.93 -0.75
CA ARG A 6 9.32 -10.56 -2.16
C ARG A 6 10.04 -9.24 -2.37
N GLU A 7 11.12 -9.28 -3.14
CA GLU A 7 11.87 -8.10 -3.53
C GLU A 7 11.00 -7.17 -4.37
N GLU A 8 11.35 -5.89 -4.33
CA GLU A 8 10.76 -4.87 -5.20
C GLU A 8 11.02 -5.27 -6.67
N VAL A 9 10.03 -5.88 -7.33
CA VAL A 9 10.08 -6.08 -8.77
C VAL A 9 9.64 -4.77 -9.43
N THR A 10 10.60 -3.94 -9.79
CA THR A 10 10.41 -2.73 -10.63
C THR A 10 10.09 -3.10 -12.09
N SER A 11 9.06 -3.93 -12.29
CA SER A 11 8.40 -4.06 -13.60
C SER A 11 6.98 -3.47 -13.61
N GLY A 12 6.57 -2.81 -12.53
CA GLY A 12 5.35 -2.00 -12.49
C GLY A 12 5.56 -0.73 -13.30
N ILE A 13 4.92 -0.67 -14.47
CA ILE A 13 4.99 0.43 -15.44
C ILE A 13 4.77 1.78 -14.74
N ILE A 14 5.77 2.65 -14.85
CA ILE A 14 5.59 4.09 -14.71
C ILE A 14 4.68 4.53 -15.85
N GLN A 15 3.50 5.08 -15.56
CA GLN A 15 2.83 5.98 -16.50
C GLN A 15 2.46 7.27 -15.79
N VAL A 16 3.47 8.12 -15.61
CA VAL A 16 3.27 9.57 -15.62
C VAL A 16 2.76 9.91 -17.02
N ALA A 17 1.65 10.65 -17.13
CA ALA A 17 1.22 11.20 -18.42
C ALA A 17 2.24 12.25 -18.89
N GLY A 18 3.31 11.78 -19.53
CA GLY A 18 4.45 12.60 -19.90
C GLY A 18 5.60 11.74 -20.41
N ASP A 19 5.46 11.30 -21.66
CA ASP A 19 6.48 10.77 -22.58
C ASP A 19 7.94 11.09 -22.18
N HIS A 20 8.73 10.07 -21.80
CA HIS A 20 10.19 10.06 -21.90
C HIS A 20 10.75 8.62 -21.90
N ASP A 21 11.35 8.24 -23.04
CA ASP A 21 12.25 7.10 -23.26
C ASP A 21 13.46 7.15 -22.31
N HIS A 22 13.84 6.03 -21.70
CA HIS A 22 15.18 5.84 -21.15
C HIS A 22 15.72 4.42 -21.36
N ASP A 23 16.93 4.38 -21.94
CA ASP A 23 17.82 3.24 -22.15
C ASP A 23 18.12 2.45 -20.85
N HIS A 24 18.23 1.13 -21.00
CA HIS A 24 18.66 0.21 -19.94
C HIS A 24 20.19 0.11 -19.88
N ASP A 25 20.81 0.64 -18.82
CA ASP A 25 22.13 0.22 -18.37
C ASP A 25 22.00 -0.55 -17.05
N HIS A 26 22.54 -1.77 -17.03
CA HIS A 26 22.59 -2.65 -15.87
C HIS A 26 23.82 -2.30 -15.01
N ASP A 27 23.59 -1.69 -13.85
CA ASP A 27 24.54 -1.65 -12.73
C ASP A 27 23.83 -2.17 -11.48
N ASP A 28 24.42 -3.20 -10.84
CA ASP A 28 24.03 -3.76 -9.53
C ASP A 28 24.40 -2.79 -8.40
N ASP A 29 23.88 -1.56 -8.46
CA ASP A 29 23.85 -0.63 -7.33
C ASP A 29 22.40 -0.66 -6.82
N HIS A 30 22.14 -1.41 -5.75
CA HIS A 30 20.83 -1.42 -5.11
C HIS A 30 20.56 0.01 -4.64
N GLY A 31 19.83 0.76 -5.47
CA GLY A 31 19.29 2.06 -5.11
C GLY A 31 18.49 1.99 -3.81
N PRO A 32 18.10 3.13 -3.23
CA PRO A 32 17.29 3.13 -2.01
C PRO A 32 16.05 2.24 -2.20
N VAL A 33 16.04 1.10 -1.51
CA VAL A 33 14.94 0.11 -1.52
C VAL A 33 13.80 0.69 -0.71
N ASP A 34 12.57 0.61 -1.23
CA ASP A 34 11.39 1.06 -0.51
C ASP A 34 11.24 0.28 0.81
N GLU A 35 11.14 0.99 1.94
CA GLU A 35 11.08 0.39 3.26
C GLU A 35 9.70 -0.18 3.66
N HIS A 36 8.63 0.12 2.91
CA HIS A 36 7.23 -0.12 3.30
C HIS A 36 6.77 -1.56 3.05
N ILE A 37 7.67 -2.53 3.29
CA ILE A 37 7.45 -3.97 3.09
C ILE A 37 6.22 -4.50 3.83
N TRP A 38 5.86 -3.89 4.97
CA TRP A 38 4.76 -4.34 5.83
C TRP A 38 3.38 -4.07 5.25
N THR A 39 3.27 -3.28 4.18
CA THR A 39 1.98 -2.99 3.53
C THR A 39 1.43 -4.18 2.74
N SER A 40 2.26 -5.17 2.43
CA SER A 40 1.81 -6.48 1.95
C SER A 40 1.52 -7.42 3.14
N PRO A 41 0.30 -7.96 3.29
CA PRO A 41 -0.01 -8.99 4.29
C PRO A 41 0.86 -10.23 4.19
N VAL A 42 1.28 -10.60 2.96
CA VAL A 42 2.18 -11.74 2.72
C VAL A 42 3.56 -11.47 3.32
N ASN A 43 4.09 -10.26 3.12
CA ASN A 43 5.33 -9.85 3.78
C ASN A 43 5.16 -9.77 5.29
N ALA A 44 4.04 -9.28 5.80
CA ALA A 44 3.78 -9.23 7.24
C ALA A 44 3.78 -10.63 7.88
N ILE A 45 3.29 -11.67 7.18
CA ILE A 45 3.39 -13.07 7.62
C ILE A 45 4.85 -13.51 7.70
N ALA A 46 5.64 -13.24 6.65
CA ALA A 46 7.06 -13.60 6.60
C ALA A 46 7.88 -12.90 7.71
N MET A 47 7.64 -11.61 7.92
CA MET A 47 8.23 -10.81 9.00
C MET A 47 7.88 -11.41 10.37
N SER A 48 6.61 -11.72 10.59
CA SER A 48 6.14 -12.30 11.85
C SER A 48 6.75 -13.68 12.12
N ALA A 49 6.91 -14.51 11.08
CA ALA A 49 7.55 -15.81 11.19
C ALA A 49 9.02 -15.69 11.59
N ALA A 50 9.73 -14.72 11.01
CA ALA A 50 11.13 -14.44 11.32
C ALA A 50 11.30 -13.93 12.75
N ILE A 51 10.45 -13.00 13.20
CA ILE A 51 10.44 -12.52 14.59
C ILE A 51 10.20 -13.68 15.54
N LYS A 52 9.19 -14.52 15.29
CA LYS A 52 8.92 -15.71 16.11
C LYS A 52 10.13 -16.64 16.17
N ASN A 53 10.76 -16.95 15.03
CA ASN A 53 11.92 -17.84 14.99
C ASN A 53 13.08 -17.27 15.82
N LYS A 54 13.31 -15.95 15.75
CA LYS A 54 14.34 -15.30 16.55
C LYS A 54 14.02 -15.29 18.04
N LEU A 55 12.75 -15.10 18.41
CA LEU A 55 12.31 -15.21 19.80
C LEU A 55 12.53 -16.63 20.35
N VAL A 56 12.23 -17.67 19.58
CA VAL A 56 12.50 -19.07 19.95
C VAL A 56 14.00 -19.35 20.13
N GLU A 57 14.86 -18.75 19.29
CA GLU A 57 16.31 -18.89 19.40
C GLU A 57 16.86 -18.23 20.68
N ILE A 58 16.34 -17.05 21.02
CA ILE A 58 16.78 -16.27 22.19
C ILE A 58 16.20 -16.82 23.50
N ASP A 59 14.91 -17.19 23.49
CA ASP A 59 14.17 -17.72 24.63
C ASP A 59 13.47 -19.04 24.27
N GLY A 60 14.23 -20.13 24.32
CA GLY A 60 13.71 -21.46 24.04
C GLY A 60 12.63 -21.94 25.03
N ALA A 61 12.56 -21.38 26.25
CA ALA A 61 11.53 -21.73 27.22
C ALA A 61 10.15 -21.17 26.81
N GLY A 62 10.12 -20.03 26.11
CA GLY A 62 8.91 -19.41 25.58
C GLY A 62 8.39 -20.01 24.26
N LYS A 63 9.04 -21.04 23.72
CA LYS A 63 8.79 -21.55 22.37
C LYS A 63 7.31 -21.81 22.05
N GLU A 64 6.63 -22.57 22.89
CA GLU A 64 5.23 -22.96 22.65
C GLU A 64 4.32 -21.73 22.57
N VAL A 65 4.54 -20.74 23.44
CA VAL A 65 3.78 -19.47 23.47
C VAL A 65 4.01 -18.67 22.18
N TYR A 66 5.26 -18.56 21.72
CA TYR A 66 5.56 -17.83 20.49
C TYR A 66 4.98 -18.51 19.24
N GLU A 67 5.04 -19.84 19.18
CA GLU A 67 4.45 -20.61 18.09
C GLU A 67 2.92 -20.51 18.07
N GLU A 68 2.27 -20.62 19.24
CA GLU A 68 0.81 -20.47 19.34
C GLU A 68 0.36 -19.05 18.94
N ASN A 69 1.03 -18.01 19.44
CA ASN A 69 0.72 -16.63 19.09
C ASN A 69 0.94 -16.35 17.59
N PHE A 70 2.02 -16.87 17.01
CA PHE A 70 2.28 -16.73 15.59
C PHE A 70 1.20 -17.42 14.75
N ASN A 71 0.75 -18.62 15.13
CA ASN A 71 -0.31 -19.32 14.39
C ASN A 71 -1.63 -18.52 14.40
N GLN A 72 -1.98 -17.91 15.53
CA GLN A 72 -3.17 -17.04 15.63
C GLN A 72 -3.01 -15.78 14.76
N LEU A 73 -1.85 -15.12 14.82
CA LEU A 73 -1.56 -13.94 13.99
C LEU A 73 -1.56 -14.28 12.50
N GLN A 74 -0.94 -15.39 12.11
CA GLN A 74 -0.87 -15.85 10.73
C GLN A 74 -2.26 -16.15 10.17
N ALA A 75 -3.16 -16.75 10.95
CA ALA A 75 -4.54 -16.99 10.52
C ALA A 75 -5.26 -15.67 10.18
N GLY A 76 -5.17 -14.65 11.04
CA GLY A 76 -5.78 -13.34 10.77
C GLY A 76 -5.14 -12.60 9.59
N LEU A 77 -3.82 -12.71 9.40
CA LEU A 77 -3.14 -12.15 8.23
C LEU A 77 -3.52 -12.85 6.92
N ASN A 78 -3.74 -14.17 6.96
CA ASN A 78 -4.26 -14.92 5.81
C ASN A 78 -5.69 -14.47 5.47
N GLU A 79 -6.56 -14.26 6.45
CA GLU A 79 -7.92 -13.74 6.20
C GLU A 79 -7.89 -12.36 5.52
N VAL A 80 -7.00 -11.48 5.97
CA VAL A 80 -6.76 -10.18 5.33
C VAL A 80 -6.28 -10.35 3.89
N HIS A 81 -5.30 -11.22 3.67
CA HIS A 81 -4.77 -11.50 2.34
C HIS A 81 -5.88 -11.99 1.39
N GLU A 82 -6.65 -12.99 1.80
CA GLU A 82 -7.75 -13.55 1.00
C GLU A 82 -8.84 -12.51 0.71
N SER A 83 -9.07 -11.57 1.64
CA SER A 83 -10.00 -10.46 1.43
C SER A 83 -9.52 -9.55 0.28
N PHE A 84 -8.25 -9.18 0.27
CA PHE A 84 -7.68 -8.40 -0.83
C PHE A 84 -7.68 -9.15 -2.17
N VAL A 85 -7.30 -10.44 -2.17
CA VAL A 85 -7.36 -11.28 -3.38
C VAL A 85 -8.78 -11.28 -3.95
N SER A 86 -9.78 -11.48 -3.09
CA SER A 86 -11.19 -11.51 -3.49
C SER A 86 -11.67 -10.17 -4.05
N VAL A 87 -11.33 -9.07 -3.38
CA VAL A 87 -11.69 -7.71 -3.79
C VAL A 87 -11.08 -7.37 -5.15
N VAL A 88 -9.79 -7.64 -5.34
CA VAL A 88 -9.10 -7.33 -6.61
C VAL A 88 -9.63 -8.20 -7.74
N ALA A 89 -9.88 -9.48 -7.49
CA ALA A 89 -10.45 -10.39 -8.50
C ALA A 89 -11.88 -10.01 -8.92
N ALA A 90 -12.66 -9.40 -8.02
CA ALA A 90 -14.02 -8.94 -8.29
C ALA A 90 -14.08 -7.50 -8.83
N GLY A 91 -12.98 -6.76 -8.79
CA GLY A 91 -12.90 -5.36 -9.20
C GLY A 91 -13.22 -5.15 -10.68
N ALA A 92 -13.96 -4.10 -10.98
CA ALA A 92 -14.19 -3.60 -12.34
C ALA A 92 -13.03 -2.70 -12.83
N ARG A 93 -12.22 -2.17 -11.90
CA ARG A 93 -10.97 -1.44 -12.18
C ARG A 93 -9.77 -2.26 -11.70
N ASP A 94 -8.67 -2.15 -12.44
CA ASP A 94 -7.39 -2.80 -12.13
C ASP A 94 -6.35 -1.82 -11.57
N TYR A 95 -6.77 -0.58 -11.25
CA TYR A 95 -5.91 0.46 -10.72
C TYR A 95 -6.54 1.23 -9.56
N ILE A 96 -5.68 1.81 -8.73
CA ILE A 96 -6.06 2.78 -7.69
C ILE A 96 -5.44 4.15 -7.97
N VAL A 97 -6.07 5.20 -7.45
CA VAL A 97 -5.51 6.57 -7.46
C VAL A 97 -5.15 6.97 -6.04
N VAL A 98 -3.89 7.31 -5.80
CA VAL A 98 -3.40 7.78 -4.50
C VAL A 98 -3.04 9.26 -4.61
N ALA A 99 -3.83 10.09 -3.96
CA ALA A 99 -3.67 11.55 -3.93
C ALA A 99 -2.76 12.01 -2.78
N ASP A 100 -1.69 11.26 -2.54
CA ASP A 100 -0.70 11.48 -1.49
C ASP A 100 0.63 10.77 -1.85
N ARG A 101 1.59 10.76 -0.91
CA ARG A 101 2.76 9.89 -0.97
C ARG A 101 2.34 8.43 -1.17
N PHE A 102 3.23 7.64 -1.78
CA PHE A 102 2.90 6.30 -2.23
C PHE A 102 3.74 5.20 -1.54
N PRO A 103 3.54 4.93 -0.24
CA PRO A 103 4.22 3.87 0.49
C PRO A 103 3.57 2.48 0.27
N LEU A 104 3.05 2.21 -0.94
CA LEU A 104 2.17 1.06 -1.21
C LEU A 104 2.71 0.14 -2.31
N ILE A 105 3.98 0.27 -2.70
CA ILE A 105 4.54 -0.49 -3.83
C ILE A 105 4.48 -2.02 -3.61
N TYR A 106 4.75 -2.49 -2.39
CA TYR A 106 4.64 -3.91 -2.07
C TYR A 106 3.18 -4.38 -2.06
N PHE A 107 2.25 -3.53 -1.64
CA PHE A 107 0.83 -3.84 -1.68
C PHE A 107 0.35 -3.98 -3.13
N THR A 108 0.61 -2.99 -3.99
CA THR A 108 0.13 -3.02 -5.37
C THR A 108 0.82 -4.12 -6.18
N SER A 109 2.11 -4.37 -5.94
CA SER A 109 2.84 -5.50 -6.54
C SER A 109 2.28 -6.86 -6.11
N GLU A 110 1.99 -7.06 -4.82
CA GLU A 110 1.44 -8.32 -4.30
C GLU A 110 0.12 -8.70 -4.97
N TYR A 111 -0.75 -7.72 -5.22
CA TYR A 111 -2.07 -7.95 -5.79
C TYR A 111 -2.18 -7.63 -7.28
N GLY A 112 -1.09 -7.27 -7.95
CA GLY A 112 -1.08 -6.96 -9.38
C GLY A 112 -1.94 -5.74 -9.76
N LEU A 113 -2.08 -4.77 -8.84
CA LEU A 113 -2.81 -3.53 -9.08
C LEU A 113 -1.90 -2.48 -9.72
N ASN A 114 -2.41 -1.82 -10.75
CA ASN A 114 -1.82 -0.59 -11.25
C ASN A 114 -2.10 0.57 -10.26
N TYR A 115 -1.33 1.65 -10.34
CA TYR A 115 -1.59 2.83 -9.52
C TYR A 115 -1.24 4.12 -10.24
N TYR A 116 -1.94 5.19 -9.86
CA TYR A 116 -1.62 6.55 -10.25
C TYR A 116 -1.43 7.40 -9.00
N GLY A 117 -0.33 8.14 -8.96
CA GLY A 117 -0.04 9.09 -7.88
C GLY A 117 0.66 10.32 -8.43
N ALA A 118 0.60 11.42 -7.67
CA ALA A 118 1.30 12.65 -8.06
C ALA A 118 2.74 12.70 -7.54
N TYR A 119 3.04 11.93 -6.49
CA TYR A 119 4.35 11.86 -5.88
C TYR A 119 5.15 10.69 -6.46
N GLU A 120 6.41 10.93 -6.79
CA GLU A 120 7.34 9.85 -7.16
C GLU A 120 7.57 8.92 -5.96
N ALA A 121 7.59 7.60 -6.21
CA ALA A 121 7.75 6.59 -5.16
C ALA A 121 9.03 6.80 -4.33
N CYS A 122 10.14 7.20 -4.96
CA CYS A 122 11.43 7.35 -4.29
C CYS A 122 11.75 8.78 -3.81
N ALA A 123 10.87 9.77 -4.01
CA ALA A 123 11.19 11.16 -3.71
C ALA A 123 10.74 11.57 -2.30
N ALA A 124 11.61 11.30 -1.31
CA ALA A 124 11.32 11.52 0.10
C ALA A 124 10.83 12.94 0.46
N GLN A 125 11.09 13.99 -0.34
CA GLN A 125 10.75 15.38 0.01
C GLN A 125 10.32 16.32 -1.14
N SER A 126 10.05 15.82 -2.35
CA SER A 126 9.58 16.70 -3.43
C SER A 126 8.05 16.84 -3.45
N GLU A 127 7.57 18.02 -3.79
CA GLU A 127 6.16 18.26 -4.12
C GLU A 127 5.92 17.93 -5.61
N PRO A 128 4.71 17.47 -5.97
CA PRO A 128 4.36 17.19 -7.36
C PRO A 128 4.40 18.48 -8.19
N THR A 129 4.81 18.35 -9.45
CA THR A 129 4.75 19.49 -10.36
C THR A 129 3.29 19.84 -10.71
N PRO A 130 2.94 21.11 -10.99
CA PRO A 130 1.59 21.49 -11.40
C PRO A 130 1.06 20.70 -12.61
N LYS A 131 1.97 20.30 -13.52
CA LYS A 131 1.64 19.45 -14.68
C LYS A 131 1.15 18.08 -14.22
N THR A 132 1.88 17.43 -13.31
CA THR A 132 1.51 16.11 -12.76
C THR A 132 0.17 16.15 -12.03
N VAL A 133 -0.06 17.20 -11.23
CA VAL A 133 -1.34 17.43 -10.55
C VAL A 133 -2.47 17.56 -11.57
N THR A 134 -2.29 18.36 -12.63
CA THR A 134 -3.30 18.54 -13.68
C THR A 134 -3.60 17.22 -14.39
N SER A 135 -2.56 16.45 -14.77
CA SER A 135 -2.73 15.14 -15.40
C SER A 135 -3.47 14.14 -14.51
N LEU A 136 -3.23 14.15 -13.20
CA LEU A 136 -3.94 13.27 -12.28
C LEU A 136 -5.42 13.67 -12.14
N ILE A 137 -5.72 14.97 -12.10
CA ILE A 137 -7.10 15.48 -12.10
C ILE A 137 -7.83 15.06 -13.37
N ASP A 138 -7.20 15.26 -14.54
CA ASP A 138 -7.77 14.88 -15.83
C ASP A 138 -8.02 13.38 -15.89
N LEU A 139 -7.08 12.55 -15.43
CA LEU A 139 -7.25 11.09 -15.36
C LEU A 139 -8.46 10.69 -14.51
N VAL A 140 -8.60 11.25 -13.30
CA VAL A 140 -9.70 10.92 -12.39
C VAL A 140 -11.04 11.34 -13.00
N ARG A 141 -11.10 12.52 -13.60
CA ARG A 141 -12.32 13.05 -14.23
C ARG A 141 -12.71 12.29 -15.50
N GLU A 142 -11.77 12.03 -16.40
CA GLU A 142 -12.03 11.39 -17.70
C GLU A 142 -12.41 9.93 -17.57
N ASN A 143 -11.87 9.22 -16.57
CA ASN A 143 -12.18 7.82 -16.30
C ASN A 143 -13.30 7.63 -15.27
N ASN A 144 -13.95 8.71 -14.83
CA ASN A 144 -14.98 8.70 -13.79
C ASN A 144 -14.55 7.85 -12.58
N VAL A 145 -13.35 8.10 -12.07
CA VAL A 145 -12.83 7.41 -10.90
C VAL A 145 -13.64 7.86 -9.67
N PRO A 146 -14.39 6.96 -9.01
CA PRO A 146 -15.32 7.35 -7.95
C PRO A 146 -14.57 7.70 -6.67
N TYR A 147 -13.43 7.05 -6.41
CA TYR A 147 -12.68 7.19 -5.18
C TYR A 147 -11.18 7.41 -5.43
N ILE A 148 -10.61 8.34 -4.66
CA ILE A 148 -9.17 8.54 -4.52
C ILE A 148 -8.73 8.23 -3.09
N PHE A 149 -7.52 7.74 -2.92
CA PHE A 149 -6.96 7.42 -1.61
C PHE A 149 -6.10 8.54 -1.05
N THR A 150 -6.26 8.82 0.24
CA THR A 150 -5.26 9.46 1.10
C THR A 150 -4.66 8.43 2.06
N ILE A 151 -3.56 8.80 2.72
CA ILE A 151 -2.94 8.00 3.79
C ILE A 151 -3.12 8.68 5.16
N GLU A 152 -2.82 7.96 6.24
CA GLU A 152 -2.84 8.55 7.57
C GLU A 152 -1.86 9.73 7.67
N PHE A 153 -2.21 10.75 8.47
CA PHE A 153 -1.42 11.99 8.63
C PHE A 153 -1.20 12.80 7.33
N SER A 154 -1.99 12.53 6.28
CA SER A 154 -2.09 13.38 5.09
C SER A 154 -2.38 14.84 5.45
N ASN A 155 -1.79 15.77 4.68
CA ASN A 155 -2.22 17.17 4.71
C ASN A 155 -3.45 17.45 3.83
N GLU A 156 -3.90 16.44 3.08
CA GLU A 156 -5.06 16.38 2.19
C GLU A 156 -5.14 17.46 1.09
N ARG A 157 -4.14 18.32 0.90
CA ARG A 157 -4.25 19.44 -0.05
C ARG A 157 -4.50 18.97 -1.48
N LEU A 158 -3.71 18.00 -1.94
CA LEU A 158 -3.83 17.44 -3.27
C LEU A 158 -5.17 16.68 -3.44
N ALA A 159 -5.50 15.82 -2.47
CA ALA A 159 -6.76 15.07 -2.51
C ALA A 159 -7.99 15.98 -2.52
N ASN A 160 -7.99 17.06 -1.74
CA ASN A 160 -9.07 18.06 -1.74
C ASN A 160 -9.19 18.76 -3.10
N GLN A 161 -8.06 19.07 -3.74
CA GLN A 161 -8.07 19.68 -5.08
C GLN A 161 -8.63 18.71 -6.13
N ILE A 162 -8.17 17.45 -6.13
CA ILE A 162 -8.65 16.44 -7.09
C ILE A 162 -10.15 16.19 -6.89
N ALA A 163 -10.60 16.00 -5.66
CA ALA A 163 -12.01 15.79 -5.35
C ALA A 163 -12.89 16.96 -5.82
N ALA A 164 -12.45 18.20 -5.61
CA ALA A 164 -13.20 19.38 -6.01
C ALA A 164 -13.34 19.53 -7.54
N GLU A 165 -12.33 19.13 -8.31
CA GLU A 165 -12.29 19.29 -9.77
C GLU A 165 -12.83 18.08 -10.55
N SER A 166 -12.85 16.90 -9.93
CA SER A 166 -13.29 15.65 -10.56
C SER A 166 -14.63 15.12 -10.04
N GLY A 167 -15.03 15.49 -8.82
CA GLY A 167 -16.17 14.91 -8.13
C GLY A 167 -15.89 13.60 -7.40
N ALA A 168 -14.66 13.07 -7.44
CA ALA A 168 -14.28 11.86 -6.72
C ALA A 168 -14.35 12.06 -5.20
N GLU A 169 -14.77 11.02 -4.49
CA GLU A 169 -14.75 10.96 -3.04
C GLU A 169 -13.40 10.47 -2.50
N LYS A 170 -13.08 10.81 -1.25
CA LYS A 170 -11.82 10.41 -0.61
C LYS A 170 -12.06 9.19 0.27
N LEU A 171 -11.19 8.19 0.14
CA LEU A 171 -11.08 7.07 1.07
C LEU A 171 -9.70 7.08 1.73
N LEU A 172 -9.62 6.52 2.94
CA LEU A 172 -8.35 6.30 3.62
C LEU A 172 -7.81 4.92 3.23
N PHE A 173 -6.54 4.86 2.83
CA PHE A 173 -5.74 3.64 2.82
C PHE A 173 -4.69 3.78 3.92
N HIS A 174 -4.92 3.14 5.07
CA HIS A 174 -4.04 3.22 6.22
C HIS A 174 -2.76 2.39 5.98
N THR A 175 -1.61 3.03 5.91
CA THR A 175 -0.30 2.39 5.63
C THR A 175 0.26 1.64 6.83
N VAL A 176 -0.35 1.83 7.99
CA VAL A 176 -0.01 1.17 9.28
C VAL A 176 1.38 1.58 9.76
N HIS A 177 1.84 2.75 9.31
CA HIS A 177 3.09 3.34 9.74
C HIS A 177 2.90 4.06 11.07
N ASN A 178 1.83 4.84 11.20
CA ASN A 178 1.56 5.65 12.39
C ASN A 178 0.12 5.44 12.87
N LEU A 179 -0.09 5.52 14.18
CA LEU A 179 -1.42 5.49 14.78
C LEU A 179 -1.69 6.80 15.52
N THR A 180 -2.89 7.33 15.35
CA THR A 180 -3.39 8.41 16.20
C THR A 180 -3.73 7.88 17.59
N GLN A 181 -3.77 8.78 18.58
CA GLN A 181 -4.22 8.41 19.94
C GLN A 181 -5.64 7.83 19.92
N THR A 182 -6.52 8.38 19.08
CA THR A 182 -7.89 7.89 18.94
C THR A 182 -7.94 6.45 18.42
N GLU A 183 -7.09 6.08 17.47
CA GLU A 183 -7.00 4.70 16.98
C GLU A 183 -6.48 3.75 18.06
N ILE A 184 -5.45 4.17 18.81
CA ILE A 184 -4.94 3.41 19.96
C ILE A 184 -6.05 3.19 20.99
N ASP A 185 -6.77 4.24 21.36
CA ASP A 185 -7.85 4.19 22.36
C ASP A 185 -9.01 3.29 21.91
N ARG A 186 -9.21 3.13 20.60
CA ARG A 186 -10.20 2.22 19.99
C ARG A 186 -9.68 0.78 19.82
N GLY A 187 -8.44 0.51 20.20
CA GLY A 187 -7.83 -0.81 20.05
C GLY A 187 -7.48 -1.15 18.61
N ALA A 188 -7.08 -0.16 17.80
CA ALA A 188 -6.61 -0.40 16.45
C ALA A 188 -5.48 -1.44 16.43
N SER A 189 -5.56 -2.36 15.48
CA SER A 189 -4.57 -3.40 15.24
C SER A 189 -4.21 -3.42 13.77
N TYR A 190 -3.04 -3.98 13.43
CA TYR A 190 -2.63 -4.16 12.04
C TYR A 190 -3.72 -4.87 11.22
N ILE A 191 -4.24 -6.00 11.73
CA ILE A 191 -5.30 -6.77 11.05
C ILE A 191 -6.55 -5.91 10.84
N GLY A 192 -7.04 -5.22 11.88
CA GLY A 192 -8.24 -4.40 11.76
C GLY A 192 -8.10 -3.25 10.77
N LEU A 193 -6.94 -2.59 10.73
CA LEU A 193 -6.67 -1.52 9.77
C LEU A 193 -6.55 -2.05 8.33
N MET A 194 -5.93 -3.22 8.14
CA MET A 194 -5.85 -3.84 6.83
C MET A 194 -7.21 -4.39 6.35
N GLN A 195 -8.07 -4.86 7.25
CA GLN A 195 -9.47 -5.18 6.93
C GLN A 195 -10.23 -3.94 6.47
N GLN A 196 -10.07 -2.81 7.17
CA GLN A 196 -10.67 -1.54 6.76
C GLN A 196 -10.17 -1.08 5.38
N ASN A 197 -8.89 -1.31 5.08
CA ASN A 197 -8.33 -1.05 3.76
C ASN A 197 -8.98 -1.94 2.68
N ALA A 198 -9.22 -3.22 2.95
CA ALA A 198 -9.91 -4.11 2.01
C ALA A 198 -11.33 -3.62 1.70
N GLU A 199 -12.10 -3.18 2.71
CA GLU A 199 -13.44 -2.60 2.53
C GLU A 199 -13.41 -1.32 1.68
N ASN A 200 -12.40 -0.47 1.87
CA ASN A 200 -12.27 0.75 1.08
C ASN A 200 -11.78 0.46 -0.34
N LEU A 201 -10.92 -0.55 -0.51
CA LEU A 201 -10.50 -1.01 -1.83
C LEU A 201 -11.67 -1.58 -2.63
N GLU A 202 -12.57 -2.34 -1.98
CA GLU A 202 -13.77 -2.87 -2.61
C GLU A 202 -14.60 -1.75 -3.25
N LYS A 203 -14.84 -0.66 -2.52
CA LYS A 203 -15.54 0.52 -3.05
C LYS A 203 -14.79 1.15 -4.22
N ALA A 204 -13.48 1.30 -4.12
CA ALA A 204 -12.67 1.93 -5.15
C ALA A 204 -12.63 1.14 -6.47
N LEU A 205 -12.66 -0.19 -6.39
CA LEU A 205 -12.58 -1.07 -7.55
C LEU A 205 -13.95 -1.47 -8.11
N ALA A 206 -15.05 -1.29 -7.38
CA ALA A 206 -16.40 -1.60 -7.83
C ALA A 206 -16.87 -0.74 -9.02
N ASP A 207 -17.75 -1.27 -9.87
CA ASP A 207 -18.43 -0.50 -10.92
C ASP A 207 -19.61 0.28 -10.31
N GLU A 208 -19.72 1.57 -10.61
CA GLU A 208 -20.90 2.40 -10.27
C GLU A 208 -21.66 2.81 -11.53
#